data_AF-A0A966NK44-F1
#
_entry.id   AF-A0A966NK44-F1
#
_cell.length_a   1.000
_cell.length_b   1.000
_cell.length_c   1.000
_cell.angle_alpha   90.00
_cell.angle_beta   90.00
_cell.angle_gamma   90.00
#
_symmetry.space_group_name_H-M   'P 1'
#
loop_
_entity.id
_entity.type
_entity.pdbx_description
1 polymer ?
#
loop_
_entity_poly.entity_id
_entity_poly.type
_entity_poly.pdbx_seq_one_letter_code
_entity_poly.pdbx_strand_id
1 'polypeptide(L)'
;MRLRLLGAFLLLTLFVLAALEIPLAVNYRDRQLTELRNGLERDAFVLASYVQNKLEQPNATELSTIAYNYSVETKGRVVIIASTGEVLADTDPLRDGIQNFASRPEVAAALQQKVASGSRYSRSLGTGLIYVAVPVTQGNTVVGAVRLSYSTQQVEDRVHRYWWLLGLAGSITLLIASVVGILMARWVTRPLGDLRDVAREFGSGELDARADT
;
A
#
# COMPACT_ATOMS: atom_id res chain seq x y z
N MET A 1 13.69 -38.71 14.08
CA MET A 1 13.06 -38.68 12.74
C MET A 1 11.76 -37.86 12.71
N ARG A 2 10.84 -38.05 13.67
CA ARG A 2 9.55 -37.31 13.78
C ARG A 2 9.67 -35.77 13.74
N LEU A 3 10.60 -35.18 14.51
CA LEU A 3 10.82 -33.73 14.50
C LEU A 3 11.38 -33.18 13.17
N ARG A 4 12.12 -34.00 12.40
CA ARG A 4 12.68 -33.57 11.10
C ARG A 4 11.59 -33.47 10.03
N LEU A 5 10.68 -34.44 9.98
CA LEU A 5 9.54 -34.44 9.06
C LEU A 5 8.54 -33.33 9.39
N LEU A 6 8.23 -33.13 10.68
CA LEU A 6 7.34 -32.06 11.13
C LEU A 6 7.93 -30.68 10.85
N GLY A 7 9.23 -30.49 11.13
CA GLY A 7 9.94 -29.26 10.80
C GLY A 7 9.95 -28.96 9.30
N ALA A 8 10.19 -29.97 8.45
CA ALA A 8 10.16 -29.81 7.00
C ALA A 8 8.76 -29.45 6.48
N PHE A 9 7.71 -30.09 7.01
CA PHE A 9 6.32 -29.76 6.66
C PHE A 9 5.96 -28.33 7.04
N LEU A 10 6.26 -27.90 8.27
CA LEU A 10 5.97 -26.54 8.73
C LEU A 10 6.77 -25.47 7.96
N LEU A 11 8.02 -25.76 7.63
CA LEU A 11 8.86 -24.86 6.84
C LEU A 11 8.30 -24.73 5.42
N LEU A 12 7.86 -25.83 4.81
CA LEU A 12 7.19 -25.80 3.51
C LEU A 12 5.86 -25.04 3.56
N THR A 13 5.03 -25.23 4.60
CA THR A 13 3.80 -24.45 4.78
C THR A 13 4.10 -22.96 4.92
N LEU A 14 5.08 -22.59 5.74
CA LEU A 14 5.50 -21.19 5.92
C LEU A 14 6.00 -20.59 4.61
N PHE A 15 6.78 -21.35 3.84
CA PHE A 15 7.27 -20.92 2.53
C PHE A 15 6.12 -20.66 1.55
N VAL A 16 5.15 -21.57 1.47
CA VAL A 16 3.96 -21.40 0.61
C VAL A 16 3.13 -20.19 1.03
N LEU A 17 2.92 -19.99 2.34
CA LEU A 17 2.21 -18.82 2.86
C LEU A 17 2.94 -17.53 2.49
N ALA A 18 4.24 -17.44 2.74
CA ALA A 18 5.04 -16.26 2.39
C ALA A 18 5.03 -15.99 0.88
N ALA A 19 5.15 -17.04 0.07
CA ALA A 19 5.12 -16.93 -1.39
C ALA A 19 3.76 -16.45 -1.93
N LEU A 20 2.66 -16.64 -1.19
CA LEU A 20 1.33 -16.18 -1.58
C LEU A 20 1.00 -14.79 -0.98
N GLU A 21 1.18 -14.64 0.33
CA GLU A 21 0.77 -13.45 1.09
C GLU A 21 1.62 -12.22 0.76
N ILE A 22 2.94 -12.37 0.60
CA ILE A 22 3.84 -11.23 0.35
C ILE A 22 3.53 -10.57 -1.00
N PRO A 23 3.44 -11.30 -2.14
CA PRO A 23 3.09 -10.67 -3.41
C PRO A 23 1.71 -10.04 -3.38
N LEU A 24 0.72 -10.66 -2.73
CA LEU A 24 -0.62 -10.09 -2.56
C LEU A 24 -0.59 -8.76 -1.81
N ALA A 25 0.14 -8.70 -0.70
CA ALA A 25 0.24 -7.50 0.13
C ALA A 25 0.97 -6.35 -0.59
N VAL A 26 2.05 -6.65 -1.31
CA VAL A 26 2.79 -5.64 -2.11
C VAL A 26 1.90 -5.12 -3.26
N ASN A 27 1.27 -6.03 -4.01
CA ASN A 27 0.36 -5.64 -5.10
C ASN A 27 -0.82 -4.80 -4.61
N TYR A 28 -1.36 -5.11 -3.43
CA TYR A 28 -2.46 -4.34 -2.86
C TYR A 28 -2.04 -2.88 -2.59
N ARG A 29 -0.85 -2.67 -2.01
CA ARG A 29 -0.31 -1.33 -1.76
C ARG A 29 -0.11 -0.55 -3.06
N ASP A 30 0.53 -1.16 -4.05
CA ASP A 30 0.87 -0.48 -5.31
C ASP A 30 -0.38 -0.11 -6.11
N ARG A 31 -1.42 -0.96 -6.08
CA ARG A 31 -2.71 -0.66 -6.70
C ARG A 31 -3.39 0.54 -6.03
N GLN A 32 -3.45 0.57 -4.70
CA GLN A 32 -4.05 1.68 -3.96
C GLN A 32 -3.33 3.01 -4.24
N LEU A 33 -1.99 3.00 -4.29
CA LEU A 33 -1.21 4.21 -4.62
C LEU A 33 -1.41 4.66 -6.07
N THR A 34 -1.51 3.72 -7.00
CA THR A 34 -1.76 4.02 -8.42
C THR A 34 -3.17 4.57 -8.64
N GLU A 35 -4.17 3.98 -8.00
CA GLU A 35 -5.55 4.48 -8.04
C GLU A 35 -5.65 5.89 -7.46
N LEU A 36 -4.99 6.15 -6.31
CA LEU A 36 -4.94 7.47 -5.71
C LEU A 36 -4.25 8.49 -6.63
N ARG A 37 -3.13 8.11 -7.26
CA ARG A 37 -2.43 8.96 -8.23
C ARG A 37 -3.32 9.33 -9.41
N ASN A 38 -3.98 8.33 -10.01
CA ASN A 38 -4.85 8.52 -11.16
C ASN A 38 -6.12 9.32 -10.80
N GLY A 39 -6.62 9.18 -9.57
CA GLY A 39 -7.69 10.02 -9.03
C GLY A 39 -7.24 11.48 -8.96
N LEU A 40 -6.13 11.74 -8.27
CA LEU A 40 -5.56 13.08 -8.13
C LEU A 40 -5.22 13.72 -9.47
N GLU A 41 -4.78 12.95 -10.46
CA GLU A 41 -4.51 13.49 -11.79
C GLU A 41 -5.78 13.95 -12.50
N ARG A 42 -6.84 13.13 -12.50
CA ARG A 42 -8.14 13.50 -13.05
C ARG A 42 -8.72 14.75 -12.37
N ASP A 43 -8.68 14.73 -11.06
CA ASP A 43 -9.09 15.83 -10.19
C ASP A 43 -8.35 17.14 -10.47
N ALA A 44 -7.02 17.04 -10.62
CA ALA A 44 -6.20 18.19 -10.92
C ALA A 44 -6.46 18.73 -12.32
N PHE A 45 -6.77 17.88 -13.31
CA PHE A 45 -7.19 18.32 -14.65
C PHE A 45 -8.55 19.03 -14.63
N VAL A 46 -9.51 18.53 -13.85
CA VAL A 46 -10.81 19.19 -13.66
C VAL A 46 -10.62 20.57 -13.06
N LEU A 47 -9.82 20.68 -11.99
CA LEU A 47 -9.50 21.96 -11.37
C LEU A 47 -8.74 22.89 -12.33
N ALA A 48 -7.75 22.38 -13.06
CA ALA A 48 -6.99 23.15 -14.04
C ALA A 48 -7.92 23.77 -15.09
N SER A 49 -8.87 22.97 -15.61
CA SER A 49 -9.87 23.43 -16.57
C SER A 49 -10.82 24.48 -15.97
N TYR A 50 -11.20 24.31 -14.70
CA TYR A 50 -12.09 25.24 -13.99
C TYR A 50 -11.44 26.60 -13.69
N VAL A 51 -10.14 26.61 -13.36
CA VAL A 51 -9.40 27.85 -13.05
C VAL A 51 -8.80 28.52 -14.28
N GLN A 52 -8.83 27.88 -15.45
CA GLN A 52 -8.25 28.37 -16.70
C GLN A 52 -8.63 29.83 -17.01
N ASN A 53 -9.93 30.14 -17.02
CA ASN A 53 -10.43 31.49 -17.34
C ASN A 53 -10.19 32.49 -16.19
N LYS A 54 -9.92 32.00 -14.98
CA LYS A 54 -9.71 32.84 -13.77
C LYS A 54 -8.26 33.26 -13.60
N LEU A 55 -7.34 32.67 -14.38
CA LEU A 55 -5.91 33.03 -14.37
C LEU A 55 -5.58 34.23 -15.25
N GLU A 56 -6.48 34.67 -16.14
CA GLU A 56 -6.29 35.89 -16.95
C GLU A 56 -6.38 37.16 -16.10
N GLN A 57 -7.31 37.18 -15.14
CA GLN A 57 -7.48 38.23 -14.14
C GLN A 57 -7.50 37.58 -12.76
N PRO A 58 -6.31 37.20 -12.23
CA PRO A 58 -6.21 36.41 -11.02
C PRO A 58 -6.77 37.18 -9.83
N ASN A 59 -7.93 36.75 -9.34
CA ASN A 59 -8.47 37.17 -8.06
C ASN A 59 -8.06 36.14 -7.00
N ALA A 60 -7.07 36.50 -6.19
CA ALA A 60 -6.51 35.61 -5.15
C ALA A 60 -7.60 35.08 -4.20
N THR A 61 -8.58 35.90 -3.84
CA THR A 61 -9.69 35.52 -2.94
C THR A 61 -10.62 34.49 -3.58
N GLU A 62 -10.87 34.62 -4.88
CA GLU A 62 -11.70 33.66 -5.61
C GLU A 62 -10.97 32.32 -5.79
N LEU A 63 -9.70 32.37 -6.21
CA LEU A 63 -8.86 31.18 -6.35
C LEU A 63 -8.66 30.45 -5.03
N SER A 64 -8.48 31.18 -3.92
CA SER A 64 -8.38 30.58 -2.58
C SER A 64 -9.67 29.92 -2.15
N THR A 65 -10.83 30.51 -2.46
CA THR A 65 -12.15 29.92 -2.17
C THR A 65 -12.36 28.61 -2.93
N ILE A 66 -12.02 28.58 -4.22
CA ILE A 66 -12.10 27.38 -5.06
C ILE A 66 -11.18 26.29 -4.53
N ALA A 67 -9.93 26.64 -4.25
CA ALA A 67 -8.94 25.73 -3.70
C ALA A 67 -9.42 25.16 -2.35
N TYR A 68 -9.94 26.01 -1.47
CA TYR A 68 -10.42 25.64 -0.13
C TYR A 68 -11.63 24.70 -0.18
N ASN A 69 -12.65 25.02 -0.98
CA ASN A 69 -13.83 24.17 -1.13
C ASN A 69 -13.45 22.76 -1.60
N TYR A 70 -12.55 22.68 -2.58
CA TYR A 70 -12.03 21.41 -3.06
C TYR A 70 -11.22 20.67 -1.99
N SER A 71 -10.41 21.40 -1.22
CA SER A 71 -9.61 20.83 -0.12
C SER A 71 -10.47 20.25 0.99
N VAL A 72 -11.59 20.87 1.32
CA VAL A 72 -12.53 20.37 2.34
C VAL A 72 -13.20 19.06 1.89
N GLU A 73 -13.63 18.98 0.63
CA GLU A 73 -14.33 17.81 0.10
C GLU A 73 -13.38 16.61 -0.06
N THR A 74 -12.19 16.84 -0.62
CA THR A 74 -11.25 15.75 -0.90
C THR A 74 -10.34 15.43 0.28
N LYS A 75 -10.09 16.37 1.19
CA LYS A 75 -8.99 16.37 2.18
C LYS A 75 -7.59 16.47 1.54
N GLY A 76 -7.51 16.93 0.29
CA GLY A 76 -6.25 17.22 -0.38
C GLY A 76 -5.81 18.66 -0.15
N ARG A 77 -4.51 18.93 -0.25
CA ARG A 77 -3.97 20.28 -0.38
C ARG A 77 -3.99 20.68 -1.85
N VAL A 78 -4.52 21.86 -2.13
CA VAL A 78 -4.56 22.46 -3.47
C VAL A 78 -3.63 23.66 -3.50
N VAL A 79 -2.81 23.75 -4.54
CA VAL A 79 -1.97 24.92 -4.80
C VAL A 79 -2.18 25.36 -6.25
N ILE A 80 -2.58 26.61 -6.44
CA ILE A 80 -2.75 27.22 -7.75
C ILE A 80 -1.56 28.15 -7.99
N ILE A 81 -0.92 28.01 -9.14
CA ILE A 81 0.37 28.62 -9.45
C ILE A 81 0.26 29.37 -10.77
N ALA A 82 0.78 30.60 -10.81
CA ALA A 82 0.89 31.41 -12.01
C ALA A 82 1.94 30.85 -12.99
N SER A 83 1.93 31.33 -14.24
CA SER A 83 2.96 31.01 -15.24
C SER A 83 4.38 31.40 -14.81
N THR A 84 4.51 32.39 -13.91
CA THR A 84 5.78 32.83 -13.30
C THR A 84 6.28 31.89 -12.19
N GLY A 85 5.47 30.91 -11.79
CA GLY A 85 5.73 30.01 -10.66
C GLY A 85 5.34 30.57 -9.30
N GLU A 86 4.76 31.78 -9.25
CA GLU A 86 4.19 32.37 -8.03
C GLU A 86 2.93 31.62 -7.60
N VAL A 87 2.80 31.36 -6.30
CA VAL A 87 1.63 30.72 -5.71
C VAL A 87 0.52 31.76 -5.55
N LEU A 88 -0.58 31.58 -6.26
CA LEU A 88 -1.77 32.44 -6.23
C LEU A 88 -2.77 32.02 -5.16
N ALA A 89 -2.82 30.72 -4.86
CA ALA A 89 -3.63 30.17 -3.78
C ALA A 89 -2.98 28.90 -3.23
N ASP A 90 -3.01 28.73 -1.90
CA ASP A 90 -2.56 27.54 -1.19
C ASP A 90 -3.54 27.25 -0.05
N THR A 91 -3.96 26.01 0.10
CA THR A 91 -4.88 25.61 1.17
C THR A 91 -4.18 25.17 2.45
N ASP A 92 -2.85 25.23 2.52
CA ASP A 92 -2.10 24.95 3.73
C ASP A 92 -2.14 26.13 4.71
N PRO A 93 -2.83 25.99 5.86
CA PRO A 93 -3.02 27.07 6.81
C PRO A 93 -1.72 27.48 7.52
N LEU A 94 -0.66 26.67 7.42
CA LEU A 94 0.65 26.94 8.04
C LEU A 94 1.58 27.74 7.12
N ARG A 95 1.14 28.06 5.90
CA ARG A 95 1.97 28.70 4.88
C ARG A 95 1.30 29.96 4.36
N ASP A 96 1.47 31.03 5.12
CA ASP A 96 1.08 32.38 4.72
C ASP A 96 2.23 33.09 3.98
N GLY A 97 1.89 33.89 2.97
CA GLY A 97 2.81 34.73 2.21
C GLY A 97 3.07 34.32 0.75
N ILE A 98 3.65 35.25 -0.02
CA ILE A 98 4.00 35.04 -1.43
C ILE A 98 5.13 34.01 -1.52
N GLN A 99 4.84 32.85 -2.10
CA GLN A 99 5.81 31.79 -2.33
C GLN A 99 5.99 31.57 -3.83
N ASN A 100 7.19 31.19 -4.23
CA ASN A 100 7.47 30.79 -5.59
C ASN A 100 7.89 29.32 -5.61
N PHE A 101 7.13 28.50 -6.35
CA PHE A 101 7.39 27.06 -6.50
C PHE A 101 8.02 26.70 -7.85
N ALA A 102 8.46 27.67 -8.67
CA ALA A 102 9.13 27.43 -9.95
C ALA A 102 10.36 26.51 -9.82
N SER A 103 11.07 26.56 -8.68
CA SER A 103 12.23 25.71 -8.41
C SER A 103 11.88 24.24 -8.15
N ARG A 104 10.60 23.92 -7.93
CA ARG A 104 10.16 22.55 -7.70
C ARG A 104 10.05 21.82 -9.04
N PRO A 105 10.70 20.66 -9.21
CA PRO A 105 10.75 19.96 -10.49
C PRO A 105 9.35 19.61 -11.01
N GLU A 106 8.40 19.30 -10.13
CA GLU A 106 7.03 19.00 -10.51
C GLU A 106 6.26 20.22 -11.06
N VAL A 107 6.55 21.41 -10.55
CA VAL A 107 5.92 22.66 -11.02
C VAL A 107 6.59 23.10 -12.32
N ALA A 108 7.92 23.03 -12.39
CA ALA A 108 8.67 23.34 -13.61
C ALA A 108 8.23 22.45 -14.78
N ALA A 109 8.01 21.15 -14.55
CA ALA A 109 7.49 20.24 -15.56
C ALA A 109 6.05 20.61 -15.99
N ALA A 110 5.17 20.92 -15.04
CA ALA A 110 3.81 21.39 -15.34
C ALA A 110 3.84 22.66 -16.18
N LEU A 111 4.68 23.65 -15.84
CA LEU A 111 4.82 24.88 -16.63
C LEU A 111 5.38 24.65 -18.04
N GLN A 112 6.00 23.50 -18.30
CA GLN A 112 6.45 23.03 -19.62
C GLN A 112 5.43 22.12 -20.32
N GLN A 113 4.14 22.20 -19.98
CA GLN A 113 3.06 21.37 -20.52
C GLN A 113 3.17 19.86 -20.22
N LYS A 114 3.93 19.47 -19.19
CA LYS A 114 4.06 18.05 -18.79
C LYS A 114 3.38 17.79 -17.47
N VAL A 115 2.57 16.73 -17.41
CA VAL A 115 2.06 16.24 -16.13
C VAL A 115 3.22 15.68 -15.32
N ALA A 116 3.35 16.11 -14.06
CA ALA A 116 4.35 15.60 -13.15
C ALA A 116 3.69 15.06 -11.89
N SER A 117 4.10 13.88 -11.47
CA SER A 117 3.56 13.25 -10.27
C SER A 117 4.60 12.38 -9.60
N GLY A 118 4.48 12.25 -8.27
CA GLY A 118 5.43 11.52 -7.47
C GLY A 118 4.98 11.39 -6.02
N SER A 119 5.75 10.64 -5.25
CA SER A 119 5.57 10.50 -3.81
C SER A 119 6.79 11.04 -3.06
N ARG A 120 6.57 11.57 -1.85
CA ARG A 120 7.63 12.02 -0.96
C ARG A 120 7.20 11.90 0.48
N TYR A 121 8.14 11.74 1.40
CA TYR A 121 7.83 11.84 2.82
C TYR A 121 7.76 13.30 3.26
N SER A 122 6.72 13.66 4.02
CA SER A 122 6.58 14.98 4.64
C SER A 122 7.04 14.92 6.09
N ARG A 123 8.15 15.60 6.39
CA ARG A 123 8.64 15.71 7.78
C ARG A 123 7.73 16.52 8.68
N SER A 124 7.06 17.55 8.16
CA SER A 124 6.14 18.39 8.96
C SER A 124 4.84 17.67 9.31
N LEU A 125 4.39 16.76 8.45
CA LEU A 125 3.15 15.99 8.66
C LEU A 125 3.42 14.56 9.17
N GLY A 126 4.68 14.14 9.26
CA GLY A 126 5.07 12.80 9.71
C GLY A 126 4.54 11.66 8.84
N THR A 127 4.24 11.93 7.56
CA THR A 127 3.56 10.96 6.70
C THR A 127 4.00 11.06 5.25
N GLY A 128 3.77 9.99 4.48
CA GLY A 128 3.93 9.99 3.04
C GLY A 128 2.94 10.95 2.39
N LEU A 129 3.39 11.62 1.33
CA LEU A 129 2.58 12.46 0.47
C LEU A 129 2.69 11.93 -0.95
N ILE A 130 1.57 11.90 -1.64
CA ILE A 130 1.56 11.84 -3.10
C ILE A 130 1.18 13.20 -3.65
N TYR A 131 1.79 13.60 -4.76
CA TYR A 131 1.50 14.87 -5.40
C TYR A 131 1.36 14.70 -6.90
N VAL A 132 0.51 15.53 -7.49
CA VAL A 132 0.31 15.66 -8.94
C VAL A 132 0.30 17.13 -9.28
N ALA A 133 1.02 17.51 -10.32
CA ALA A 133 1.06 18.85 -10.90
C ALA A 133 0.70 18.76 -12.38
N VAL A 134 -0.27 19.58 -12.78
CA VAL A 134 -0.81 19.63 -14.14
C VAL A 134 -0.73 21.05 -14.68
N PRO A 135 -0.38 21.24 -15.96
CA PRO A 135 -0.47 22.53 -16.60
C PRO A 135 -1.91 23.04 -16.64
N VAL A 136 -2.07 24.35 -16.47
CA VAL A 136 -3.27 25.05 -16.90
C VAL A 136 -2.96 25.68 -18.26
N THR A 137 -3.55 25.12 -19.31
CA THR A 137 -3.34 25.57 -20.69
C THR A 137 -4.54 26.34 -21.21
N GLN A 138 -4.29 27.43 -21.91
CA GLN A 138 -5.25 28.09 -22.77
C GLN A 138 -4.77 28.01 -24.21
N GLY A 139 -5.51 27.26 -25.03
CA GLY A 139 -5.04 26.89 -26.38
C GLY A 139 -3.68 26.19 -26.31
N ASN A 140 -2.67 26.80 -26.94
CA ASN A 140 -1.31 26.26 -26.98
C ASN A 140 -0.35 26.91 -25.97
N THR A 141 -0.86 27.76 -25.07
CA THR A 141 -0.06 28.50 -24.07
C THR A 141 -0.35 28.03 -22.65
N VAL A 142 0.68 27.94 -21.80
CA VAL A 142 0.52 27.64 -20.37
C VAL A 142 0.31 28.94 -19.61
N VAL A 143 -0.84 29.08 -18.97
CA VAL A 143 -1.20 30.26 -18.15
C VAL A 143 -0.92 30.03 -16.66
N GLY A 144 -0.65 28.79 -16.26
CA GLY A 144 -0.28 28.44 -14.89
C GLY A 144 -0.16 26.94 -14.66
N ALA A 145 -0.19 26.53 -13.40
CA ALA A 145 -0.21 25.12 -13.00
C ALA A 145 -1.09 24.92 -11.76
N VAL A 146 -1.75 23.76 -11.69
CA VAL A 146 -2.44 23.31 -10.48
C VAL A 146 -1.66 22.13 -9.91
N ARG A 147 -1.38 22.19 -8.60
CA ARG A 147 -0.73 21.12 -7.86
C ARG A 147 -1.66 20.62 -6.77
N LEU A 148 -1.99 19.35 -6.83
CA LEU A 148 -2.66 18.62 -5.75
C LEU A 148 -1.65 17.82 -4.93
N SER A 149 -1.89 17.71 -3.63
CA SER A 149 -1.10 16.86 -2.75
C SER A 149 -1.98 16.20 -1.70
N TYR A 150 -1.80 14.90 -1.49
CA TYR A 150 -2.62 14.09 -0.59
C TYR A 150 -1.76 13.34 0.42
N SER A 151 -2.24 13.26 1.67
CA SER A 151 -1.62 12.43 2.71
C SER A 151 -1.89 10.96 2.47
N THR A 152 -0.84 10.15 2.32
CA THR A 152 -0.97 8.69 2.17
C THR A 152 -1.34 8.01 3.48
N GLN A 153 -1.41 8.73 4.61
CA GLN A 153 -1.72 8.15 5.93
C GLN A 153 -2.96 7.26 5.92
N GLN A 154 -4.07 7.73 5.32
CA GLN A 154 -5.31 6.93 5.24
C GLN A 154 -5.13 5.63 4.44
N VAL A 155 -4.24 5.64 3.43
CA VAL A 155 -3.90 4.45 2.65
C VAL A 155 -2.97 3.55 3.46
N GLU A 156 -1.97 4.12 4.12
CA GLU A 156 -1.02 3.40 4.99
C GLU A 156 -1.76 2.67 6.12
N ASP A 157 -2.74 3.31 6.78
CA ASP A 157 -3.55 2.71 7.84
C ASP A 157 -4.37 1.52 7.33
N ARG A 158 -4.97 1.65 6.13
CA ARG A 158 -5.71 0.55 5.48
C ARG A 158 -4.79 -0.60 5.11
N VAL A 159 -3.60 -0.30 4.58
CA VAL A 159 -2.57 -1.28 4.23
C VAL A 159 -2.09 -2.00 5.48
N HIS A 160 -1.79 -1.29 6.58
CA HIS A 160 -1.39 -1.90 7.85
C HIS A 160 -2.46 -2.82 8.43
N ARG A 161 -3.74 -2.43 8.38
CA ARG A 161 -4.84 -3.31 8.79
C ARG A 161 -4.89 -4.58 7.93
N TYR A 162 -4.65 -4.46 6.63
CA TYR A 162 -4.61 -5.61 5.72
C TYR A 162 -3.43 -6.55 6.06
N TRP A 163 -2.25 -6.01 6.35
CA TRP A 163 -1.10 -6.79 6.84
C TRP A 163 -1.40 -7.54 8.13
N TRP A 164 -2.08 -6.91 9.08
CA TRP A 164 -2.50 -7.57 10.32
C TRP A 164 -3.48 -8.72 10.07
N LEU A 165 -4.45 -8.53 9.16
CA LEU A 165 -5.40 -9.58 8.78
C LEU A 165 -4.71 -10.76 8.10
N LEU A 166 -3.76 -10.49 7.18
CA LEU A 166 -2.94 -11.53 6.56
C LEU A 166 -2.11 -12.28 7.60
N GLY A 167 -1.42 -11.56 8.49
CA GLY A 167 -0.65 -12.18 9.56
C GLY A 167 -1.50 -13.06 10.49
N LEU A 168 -2.73 -12.64 10.79
CA LEU A 168 -3.68 -13.45 11.56
C LEU A 168 -4.11 -14.71 10.80
N ALA A 169 -4.44 -14.57 9.52
CA ALA A 169 -4.83 -15.70 8.67
C ALA A 169 -3.68 -16.72 8.51
N GLY A 170 -2.46 -16.24 8.25
CA GLY A 170 -1.26 -17.06 8.20
C GLY A 170 -0.98 -17.78 9.53
N SER A 171 -1.16 -17.08 10.66
CA SER A 171 -1.00 -17.65 12.00
C SER A 171 -2.01 -18.78 12.28
N ILE A 172 -3.28 -18.58 11.93
CA ILE A 172 -4.32 -19.60 12.05
C ILE A 172 -3.99 -20.82 11.17
N THR A 173 -3.53 -20.57 9.94
CA THR A 173 -3.16 -21.63 9.00
C THR A 173 -2.00 -22.46 9.53
N LEU A 174 -0.97 -21.81 10.08
CA LEU A 174 0.18 -22.46 10.68
C LEU A 174 -0.21 -23.27 11.93
N LEU A 175 -1.13 -22.76 12.74
CA LEU A 175 -1.67 -23.47 13.90
C LEU A 175 -2.39 -24.75 13.47
N ILE A 176 -3.27 -24.67 12.47
CA ILE A 176 -4.00 -25.82 11.93
C ILE A 176 -3.02 -26.84 11.34
N ALA A 177 -2.07 -26.39 10.51
CA ALA A 177 -1.03 -27.24 9.94
C ALA A 177 -0.21 -27.95 11.03
N SER A 178 0.13 -27.25 12.12
CA SER A 178 0.85 -27.82 13.26
C SER A 178 0.04 -28.93 13.94
N VAL A 179 -1.25 -28.69 14.20
CA VAL A 179 -2.15 -29.68 14.81
C VAL A 179 -2.26 -30.91 13.91
N VAL A 180 -2.52 -30.73 12.62
CA VAL A 180 -2.62 -31.83 11.64
C VAL A 180 -1.31 -32.60 11.55
N GLY A 181 -0.17 -31.91 11.48
CA GLY A 181 1.16 -32.53 11.44
C GLY A 181 1.44 -33.38 12.67
N ILE A 182 1.08 -32.90 13.88
CA ILE A 182 1.23 -33.65 15.12
C ILE A 182 0.31 -34.87 15.16
N LEU A 183 -0.95 -34.74 14.71
CA LEU A 183 -1.91 -35.85 14.67
C LEU A 183 -1.45 -36.94 13.70
N MET A 184 -1.04 -36.57 12.49
CA MET A 184 -0.48 -37.52 11.51
C MET A 184 0.79 -38.19 12.03
N ALA A 185 1.72 -37.42 12.62
CA ALA A 185 2.91 -37.99 13.24
C ALA A 185 2.55 -38.99 14.36
N ARG A 186 1.47 -38.77 15.12
CA ARG A 186 1.00 -39.72 16.13
C ARG A 186 0.33 -40.95 15.53
N TRP A 187 -0.48 -40.77 14.48
CA TRP A 187 -1.24 -41.85 13.85
C TRP A 187 -0.35 -42.81 13.05
N VAL A 188 0.58 -42.29 12.25
CA VAL A 188 1.47 -43.11 11.42
C VAL A 188 2.53 -43.82 12.27
N THR A 189 3.05 -43.16 13.30
CA THR A 189 4.20 -43.68 14.04
C THR A 189 3.86 -44.52 15.27
N ARG A 190 2.58 -44.68 15.63
CA ARG A 190 2.11 -45.65 16.64
C ARG A 190 2.13 -47.10 16.13
N PRO A 191 1.46 -47.46 15.03
CA PRO A 191 1.44 -48.84 14.53
C PRO A 191 2.83 -49.35 14.07
N LEU A 192 3.73 -48.43 13.67
CA LEU A 192 5.12 -48.77 13.38
C LEU A 192 5.97 -49.10 14.62
N GLY A 193 5.56 -48.64 15.81
CA GLY A 193 6.17 -49.05 17.07
C GLY A 193 5.77 -50.47 17.42
N ASP A 194 4.47 -50.76 17.34
CA ASP A 194 3.90 -52.07 17.69
C ASP A 194 4.46 -53.18 16.77
N LEU A 195 4.59 -52.94 15.46
CA LEU A 195 5.23 -53.90 14.54
C LEU A 195 6.71 -54.14 14.85
N ARG A 196 7.41 -53.12 15.37
CA ARG A 196 8.83 -53.21 15.70
C ARG A 196 9.06 -53.97 17.00
N ASP A 197 8.13 -53.84 17.94
CA ASP A 197 8.16 -54.58 19.21
C ASP A 197 7.77 -56.05 18.98
N VAL A 198 6.72 -56.32 18.19
CA VAL A 198 6.34 -57.67 17.77
C VAL A 198 7.47 -58.37 17.00
N ALA A 199 8.12 -57.70 16.04
CA ALA A 199 9.26 -58.29 15.32
C ALA A 199 10.47 -58.57 16.22
N ARG A 200 10.63 -57.83 17.34
CA ARG A 200 11.66 -58.09 18.36
C ARG A 200 11.33 -59.32 19.19
N GLU A 201 10.07 -59.47 19.56
CA GLU A 201 9.54 -60.59 20.34
C GLU A 201 9.60 -61.92 19.55
N PHE A 202 9.27 -61.89 18.26
CA PHE A 202 9.51 -63.01 17.34
C PHE A 202 11.00 -63.31 17.13
N GLY A 203 11.87 -62.31 17.20
CA GLY A 203 13.32 -62.47 17.11
C GLY A 203 13.99 -63.01 18.39
N SER A 204 13.35 -62.86 19.55
CA SER A 204 13.83 -63.38 20.85
C SER A 204 13.37 -64.81 21.15
N GLY A 205 12.58 -65.43 20.27
CA GLY A 205 12.30 -66.87 20.31
C GLY A 205 11.05 -67.30 21.08
N GLU A 206 10.13 -66.38 21.38
CA GLU A 206 8.88 -66.68 22.09
C GLU A 206 7.73 -66.83 21.07
N LEU A 207 7.39 -68.07 20.71
CA LEU A 207 6.47 -68.42 19.60
C LEU A 207 5.02 -68.68 20.06
N ASP A 208 4.57 -68.17 21.22
CA ASP A 208 3.23 -68.48 21.76
C ASP A 208 2.26 -67.30 21.84
N ALA A 209 2.60 -66.15 21.26
CA ALA A 209 1.67 -65.03 21.14
C ALA A 209 0.71 -65.25 19.95
N ARG A 210 -0.48 -65.81 20.22
CA ARG A 210 -1.61 -65.82 19.28
C ARG A 210 -2.35 -64.48 19.34
N ALA A 211 -2.60 -63.90 18.17
CA ALA A 211 -3.55 -62.80 18.00
C ALA A 211 -4.97 -63.38 18.09
N ASP A 212 -5.71 -63.03 19.15
CA ASP A 212 -7.16 -63.15 19.12
C ASP A 212 -7.72 -62.04 18.21
N THR A 213 -8.53 -62.50 17.27
CA THR A 213 -9.25 -61.71 16.26
C THR A 213 -10.32 -60.80 16.87
#